data_AF-A0A2T0LFH7-F1
#
_entry.id   AF-A0A2T0LFH7-F1
#
_cell.length_a   1.000
_cell.length_b   1.000
_cell.length_c   1.000
_cell.angle_alpha   90.00
_cell.angle_beta   90.00
_cell.angle_gamma   90.00
#
_symmetry.space_group_name_H-M   'P 1'
#
loop_
_entity.id
_entity.type
_entity.pdbx_description
1 polymer ?
#
loop_
_entity_poly.entity_id
_entity_poly.type
_entity_poly.pdbx_seq_one_letter_code
_entity_poly.pdbx_strand_id
1 'polypeptide(L)'
;MRKWLVLLVTLVLLFSLNVTSAAPVIDDGGGRSDAVSTGPAASSRYEKILLRYAEDTWESFVAMTDEKSGLPADRLHVDGTRSVETSTTNIGAYMWSALVAEKLGFIDHEELVSRLSKTLGTLEKMERHKESGQYYNWYDHRTGEKLTEWPSTGDPLTPILSSVDNGWLATGLHLVRQSVPELSHRAGALFDSMDFSIFYDPDTNRLLFSYVPSTGEKHCCYDTLGEIRIASYIGMAKGEMPQKHYFGAWRTFPDSCKDWGWQEMRPQGFHRQYFGVDVFEGAYRYNGSRIVPNWGGSMFEALMVPLFVPEEKWAPGSWRVNHPLYVRAQIYHGMVEAGYGYWGFSPSDVPEGGYRAYGVDALGMNPDGYPSNNDDTFADFGYEGCEGREPKPLPKPEEYTNGVVTPHAAFLALRWAPEETVKNLTRLERDFDIYTKWGFRDSVNVETGEVSDFYLALDQGMIMASIGNFLADDMLRRSFVTPQFEKRLRPPMAVEEFNAHPRACTIVGTPGDDVIHGTPGDDVICGLGGNDVIYGGGGDDVIYGDAGDDRIYGMNGDDVLYGGEGEDQLFGGRGDDVLSAGPGRDALTGGAGEDHFEGGTGSNECRDVSAEDSANACGPAGQPR
;
A
#
# COMPACT_ATOMS: atom_id res chain seq x y z
N MET A 1 2.98 2.73 25.00
CA MET A 1 2.02 2.12 24.08
C MET A 1 0.59 2.64 24.25
N ARG A 2 0.03 2.83 25.46
CA ARG A 2 -1.38 3.24 25.67
C ARG A 2 -1.70 4.75 25.72
N LYS A 3 -0.81 5.65 25.24
CA LYS A 3 -0.99 7.12 25.37
C LYS A 3 -0.56 7.99 24.18
N TRP A 4 0.05 7.44 23.14
CA TRP A 4 0.61 8.24 22.04
C TRP A 4 -0.06 8.01 20.67
N LEU A 5 -0.88 6.96 20.54
CA LEU A 5 -1.73 6.75 19.37
C LEU A 5 -3.03 7.60 19.38
N VAL A 6 -3.32 8.28 20.51
CA VAL A 6 -4.50 9.13 20.71
C VAL A 6 -4.40 10.48 19.96
N LEU A 7 -3.24 10.80 19.36
CA LEU A 7 -3.09 12.05 18.60
C LEU A 7 -3.72 12.02 17.20
N LEU A 8 -4.20 10.87 16.72
CA LEU A 8 -5.04 10.79 15.51
C LEU A 8 -6.54 10.96 15.83
N VAL A 9 -6.94 10.88 17.11
CA VAL A 9 -8.32 10.97 17.56
C VAL A 9 -8.35 11.75 18.88
N THR A 10 -8.38 13.07 18.78
CA THR A 10 -8.90 13.91 19.87
C THR A 10 -9.99 14.81 19.33
N LEU A 11 -11.16 14.22 19.05
CA LEU A 11 -12.41 14.72 19.62
C LEU A 11 -13.45 13.59 19.72
N VAL A 12 -13.98 13.40 20.94
CA VAL A 12 -15.23 12.70 21.34
C VAL A 12 -15.13 11.22 21.76
N LEU A 13 -15.81 10.90 22.88
CA LEU A 13 -15.60 9.82 23.84
C LEU A 13 -16.93 9.07 24.16
N LEU A 14 -16.81 7.74 24.40
CA LEU A 14 -17.39 6.91 25.50
C LEU A 14 -18.78 6.20 25.42
N PHE A 15 -18.68 4.87 25.62
CA PHE A 15 -19.47 3.89 26.43
C PHE A 15 -20.44 2.87 25.76
N SER A 16 -20.21 1.60 26.14
CA SER A 16 -20.68 0.29 25.64
C SER A 16 -21.71 -0.44 26.54
N LEU A 17 -22.39 -1.52 26.06
CA LEU A 17 -22.53 -2.88 26.70
C LEU A 17 -23.62 -3.86 26.11
N ASN A 18 -23.15 -5.05 25.65
CA ASN A 18 -23.60 -6.47 25.73
C ASN A 18 -25.04 -6.99 25.41
N VAL A 19 -25.15 -8.07 24.60
CA VAL A 19 -25.66 -9.45 24.94
C VAL A 19 -25.48 -10.45 23.73
N THR A 20 -25.29 -11.74 24.04
CA THR A 20 -24.78 -12.87 23.24
C THR A 20 -25.81 -13.72 22.44
N SER A 21 -25.43 -14.33 21.30
CA SER A 21 -25.33 -15.81 21.08
C SER A 21 -25.24 -16.23 19.59
N ALA A 22 -24.49 -17.31 19.34
CA ALA A 22 -23.94 -17.79 18.07
C ALA A 22 -24.85 -18.69 17.21
N ALA A 23 -24.56 -18.77 15.90
CA ALA A 23 -25.03 -19.81 14.97
C ALA A 23 -24.08 -19.91 13.72
N PRO A 24 -24.14 -20.97 12.87
CA PRO A 24 -22.98 -21.68 12.35
C PRO A 24 -22.67 -21.54 10.84
N VAL A 25 -21.47 -22.00 10.50
CA VAL A 25 -20.78 -22.07 9.18
C VAL A 25 -21.49 -22.96 8.14
N ILE A 26 -21.54 -22.51 6.87
CA ILE A 26 -21.83 -23.35 5.70
C ILE A 26 -20.86 -23.06 4.54
N ASP A 27 -20.07 -24.09 4.24
CA ASP A 27 -19.40 -24.56 3.00
C ASP A 27 -19.42 -23.70 1.71
N ASP A 28 -18.21 -23.34 1.24
CA ASP A 28 -17.90 -22.60 0.01
C ASP A 28 -17.73 -23.52 -1.21
N GLY A 29 -18.59 -23.35 -2.22
CA GLY A 29 -18.44 -23.94 -3.54
C GLY A 29 -17.47 -23.13 -4.41
N GLY A 30 -16.27 -23.67 -4.64
CA GLY A 30 -15.20 -23.04 -5.40
C GLY A 30 -15.53 -22.66 -6.85
N GLY A 31 -15.22 -21.40 -7.19
CA GLY A 31 -15.15 -20.88 -8.55
C GLY A 31 -13.72 -20.42 -8.86
N ARG A 32 -13.14 -21.00 -9.92
CA ARG A 32 -11.81 -20.68 -10.49
C ARG A 32 -11.62 -19.18 -10.70
N SER A 33 -10.54 -18.63 -10.13
CA SER A 33 -10.04 -17.28 -10.39
C SER A 33 -9.09 -17.30 -11.59
N ASP A 34 -9.56 -16.93 -12.78
CA ASP A 34 -8.67 -16.55 -13.88
C ASP A 34 -8.14 -15.14 -13.59
N ALA A 35 -6.82 -14.97 -13.65
CA ALA A 35 -6.17 -13.67 -13.49
C ALA A 35 -6.71 -12.69 -14.53
N VAL A 36 -7.32 -11.59 -14.07
CA VAL A 36 -7.86 -10.54 -14.93
C VAL A 36 -6.69 -9.81 -15.58
N SER A 37 -6.51 -10.05 -16.88
CA SER A 37 -5.55 -9.35 -17.73
C SER A 37 -5.83 -7.84 -17.71
N THR A 38 -4.88 -7.05 -17.21
CA THR A 38 -4.82 -5.59 -17.36
C THR A 38 -4.39 -5.16 -18.78
N GLY A 39 -4.57 -6.04 -19.77
CA GLY A 39 -4.16 -5.79 -21.15
C GLY A 39 -5.05 -4.76 -21.88
N PRO A 40 -4.64 -4.32 -23.08
CA PRO A 40 -5.34 -3.32 -23.91
C PRO A 40 -6.83 -3.64 -24.17
N ALA A 41 -7.22 -4.92 -24.07
CA ALA A 41 -8.60 -5.36 -24.24
C ALA A 41 -9.50 -4.96 -23.06
N ALA A 42 -9.00 -5.02 -21.81
CA ALA A 42 -9.77 -4.65 -20.62
C ALA A 42 -9.94 -3.13 -20.51
N SER A 43 -8.90 -2.36 -20.85
CA SER A 43 -8.99 -0.89 -20.88
C SER A 43 -10.03 -0.40 -21.88
N SER A 44 -10.06 -0.96 -23.10
CA SER A 44 -11.02 -0.57 -24.15
C SER A 44 -12.51 -0.71 -23.77
N ARG A 45 -12.85 -1.63 -22.85
CA ARG A 45 -14.23 -1.86 -22.41
C ARG A 45 -14.76 -0.72 -21.55
N TYR A 46 -13.92 -0.18 -20.67
CA TYR A 46 -14.30 0.83 -19.67
C TYR A 46 -13.74 2.22 -19.97
N GLU A 47 -12.92 2.35 -21.01
CA GLU A 47 -12.21 3.56 -21.41
C GLU A 47 -13.12 4.79 -21.40
N LYS A 48 -14.27 4.73 -22.08
CA LYS A 48 -15.16 5.90 -22.19
C LYS A 48 -15.68 6.40 -20.84
N ILE A 49 -16.05 5.50 -19.94
CA ILE A 49 -16.60 5.90 -18.63
C ILE A 49 -15.50 6.39 -17.70
N LEU A 50 -14.34 5.72 -17.71
CA LEU A 50 -13.19 6.11 -16.91
C LEU A 50 -12.58 7.43 -17.38
N LEU A 51 -12.56 7.71 -18.69
CA LEU A 51 -12.15 9.01 -19.21
C LEU A 51 -13.06 10.14 -18.72
N ARG A 52 -14.38 9.93 -18.71
CA ARG A 52 -15.32 10.92 -18.15
C ARG A 52 -15.06 11.15 -16.66
N TYR A 53 -14.90 10.07 -15.90
CA TYR A 53 -14.58 10.18 -14.47
C TYR A 53 -13.28 10.94 -14.23
N ALA A 54 -12.23 10.70 -15.03
CA ALA A 54 -10.98 11.44 -14.92
C ALA A 54 -11.10 12.91 -15.35
N GLU A 55 -11.89 13.22 -16.39
CA GLU A 55 -12.10 14.60 -16.85
C GLU A 55 -12.81 15.43 -15.77
N ASP A 56 -13.93 14.92 -15.23
CA ASP A 56 -14.68 15.63 -14.18
C ASP A 56 -13.89 15.69 -12.86
N THR A 57 -13.13 14.65 -12.52
CA THR A 57 -12.20 14.70 -11.36
C THR A 57 -11.07 15.71 -11.58
N TRP A 58 -10.54 15.87 -12.79
CA TRP A 58 -9.55 16.91 -13.09
C TRP A 58 -10.15 18.32 -12.91
N GLU A 59 -11.39 18.53 -13.32
CA GLU A 59 -12.11 19.79 -13.09
C GLU A 59 -12.26 20.13 -11.60
N SER A 60 -12.32 19.13 -10.71
CA SER A 60 -12.27 19.39 -9.26
C SER A 60 -10.93 19.97 -8.82
N PHE A 61 -9.80 19.48 -9.36
CA PHE A 61 -8.49 20.05 -9.10
C PHE A 61 -8.34 21.44 -9.69
N VAL A 62 -8.88 21.70 -10.88
CA VAL A 62 -8.92 23.05 -11.44
C VAL A 62 -9.69 23.97 -10.48
N ALA A 63 -10.82 23.51 -9.94
CA ALA A 63 -11.64 24.25 -9.00
C ALA A 63 -10.99 24.40 -7.62
N MET A 64 -10.20 23.46 -7.12
CA MET A 64 -9.49 23.53 -5.83
C MET A 64 -8.23 24.40 -5.86
N THR A 65 -7.61 24.59 -7.04
CA THR A 65 -6.29 25.22 -7.16
C THR A 65 -6.38 26.73 -7.16
N ASP A 66 -5.67 27.40 -6.24
CA ASP A 66 -5.57 28.86 -6.24
C ASP A 66 -4.78 29.37 -7.45
N GLU A 67 -5.31 30.39 -8.12
CA GLU A 67 -4.76 30.83 -9.40
C GLU A 67 -3.44 31.58 -9.25
N LYS A 68 -3.07 32.05 -8.05
CA LYS A 68 -1.83 32.79 -7.79
C LYS A 68 -0.73 31.88 -7.26
N SER A 69 -1.04 31.05 -6.27
CA SER A 69 -0.07 30.15 -5.65
C SER A 69 0.14 28.86 -6.46
N GLY A 70 -0.88 28.42 -7.20
CA GLY A 70 -0.90 27.10 -7.84
C GLY A 70 -0.99 25.94 -6.84
N LEU A 71 -1.39 26.18 -5.59
CA LEU A 71 -1.61 25.11 -4.61
C LEU A 71 -3.12 24.74 -4.57
N PRO A 72 -3.46 23.44 -4.52
CA PRO A 72 -4.83 23.00 -4.25
C PRO A 72 -5.21 23.31 -2.80
N ALA A 73 -6.47 23.65 -2.54
CA ALA A 73 -7.05 23.58 -1.20
C ALA A 73 -7.23 22.11 -0.76
N ASP A 74 -7.39 21.87 0.55
CA ASP A 74 -7.71 20.55 1.09
C ASP A 74 -9.09 20.07 0.64
N ARG A 75 -10.06 20.98 0.67
CA ARG A 75 -11.46 20.67 0.35
C ARG A 75 -12.06 21.64 -0.65
N LEU A 76 -12.88 21.09 -1.54
CA LEU A 76 -13.85 21.83 -2.33
C LEU A 76 -15.25 21.53 -1.81
N HIS A 77 -16.02 22.55 -1.50
CA HIS A 77 -17.43 22.42 -1.16
C HIS A 77 -18.28 22.33 -2.43
N VAL A 78 -19.45 21.70 -2.35
CA VAL A 78 -20.43 21.62 -3.45
C VAL A 78 -20.88 22.98 -4.01
N ASP A 79 -20.79 24.06 -3.22
CA ASP A 79 -21.08 25.43 -3.66
C ASP A 79 -19.90 26.11 -4.38
N GLY A 80 -18.74 25.45 -4.46
CA GLY A 80 -17.51 25.93 -5.09
C GLY A 80 -16.59 26.71 -4.16
N THR A 81 -16.93 26.85 -2.88
CA THR A 81 -16.01 27.42 -1.89
C THR A 81 -14.88 26.44 -1.57
N ARG A 82 -13.72 26.97 -1.22
CA ARG A 82 -12.50 26.21 -0.90
C ARG A 82 -12.21 26.34 0.59
N SER A 83 -11.69 25.28 1.21
CA SER A 83 -11.05 25.43 2.51
C SER A 83 -9.76 26.25 2.39
N VAL A 84 -9.19 26.71 3.51
CA VAL A 84 -8.01 27.59 3.49
C VAL A 84 -6.72 26.78 3.50
N GLU A 85 -6.72 25.71 4.27
CA GLU A 85 -5.59 24.82 4.46
C GLU A 85 -5.31 23.95 3.24
N THR A 86 -4.04 23.56 3.09
CA THR A 86 -3.58 22.46 2.25
C THR A 86 -2.49 21.70 2.99
N SER A 87 -2.44 20.39 2.76
CA SER A 87 -1.32 19.56 3.15
C SER A 87 -0.29 19.44 2.03
N THR A 88 0.91 18.98 2.36
CA THR A 88 1.94 18.65 1.36
C THR A 88 1.54 17.41 0.54
N THR A 89 0.73 16.52 1.12
CA THR A 89 0.06 15.41 0.42
C THR A 89 -0.82 15.91 -0.72
N ASN A 90 -1.68 16.91 -0.47
CA ASN A 90 -2.57 17.46 -1.49
C ASN A 90 -1.80 18.11 -2.64
N ILE A 91 -0.69 18.79 -2.33
CA ILE A 91 0.17 19.40 -3.34
C ILE A 91 0.84 18.32 -4.22
N GLY A 92 1.31 17.23 -3.60
CA GLY A 92 1.73 16.03 -4.33
C GLY A 92 0.62 15.55 -5.25
N ALA A 93 -0.60 15.43 -4.70
CA ALA A 93 -1.77 14.91 -5.39
C ALA A 93 -2.15 15.66 -6.64
N TYR A 94 -2.11 16.98 -6.56
CA TYR A 94 -2.29 17.84 -7.71
C TYR A 94 -1.21 17.63 -8.78
N MET A 95 0.07 17.47 -8.38
CA MET A 95 1.16 17.32 -9.34
C MET A 95 1.03 16.06 -10.20
N TRP A 96 0.76 14.89 -9.60
CA TRP A 96 0.57 13.68 -10.40
C TRP A 96 -0.75 13.68 -11.18
N SER A 97 -1.78 14.33 -10.64
CA SER A 97 -3.06 14.50 -11.35
C SER A 97 -2.92 15.37 -12.60
N ALA A 98 -2.09 16.42 -12.55
CA ALA A 98 -1.80 17.25 -13.72
C ALA A 98 -1.06 16.45 -14.81
N LEU A 99 -0.11 15.58 -14.44
CA LEU A 99 0.56 14.68 -15.38
C LEU A 99 -0.44 13.71 -16.04
N VAL A 100 -1.37 13.15 -15.25
CA VAL A 100 -2.44 12.30 -15.78
C VAL A 100 -3.35 13.10 -16.72
N ALA A 101 -3.74 14.33 -16.36
CA ALA A 101 -4.60 15.17 -17.17
C ALA A 101 -3.97 15.50 -18.53
N GLU A 102 -2.66 15.79 -18.59
CA GLU A 102 -1.93 15.94 -19.85
C GLU A 102 -1.93 14.63 -20.64
N LYS A 103 -1.60 13.52 -19.99
CA LYS A 103 -1.50 12.22 -20.65
C LYS A 103 -2.83 11.76 -21.27
N LEU A 104 -3.95 12.05 -20.61
CA LEU A 104 -5.30 11.75 -21.09
C LEU A 104 -5.84 12.83 -22.04
N GLY A 105 -5.12 13.93 -22.25
CA GLY A 105 -5.44 14.97 -23.23
C GLY A 105 -6.44 16.04 -22.77
N PHE A 106 -6.64 16.20 -21.46
CA PHE A 106 -7.51 17.24 -20.90
C PHE A 106 -6.85 18.62 -20.88
N ILE A 107 -5.52 18.64 -20.78
CA ILE A 107 -4.70 19.86 -20.91
C ILE A 107 -3.56 19.58 -21.88
N ASP A 108 -3.05 20.62 -22.52
CA ASP A 108 -1.84 20.50 -23.33
C ASP A 108 -0.56 20.64 -22.47
N HIS A 109 0.59 20.35 -23.08
CA HIS A 109 1.88 20.39 -22.40
C HIS A 109 2.26 21.80 -21.93
N GLU A 110 1.88 22.86 -22.66
CA GLU A 110 2.17 24.24 -22.25
C GLU A 110 1.41 24.59 -20.97
N GLU A 111 0.14 24.19 -20.90
CA GLU A 111 -0.68 24.33 -19.70
C GLU A 111 -0.14 23.52 -18.52
N LEU A 112 0.28 22.27 -18.74
CA LEU A 112 0.93 21.45 -17.71
C LEU A 112 2.15 22.17 -17.12
N VAL A 113 3.08 22.60 -17.98
CA VAL A 113 4.31 23.30 -17.55
C VAL A 113 3.97 24.59 -16.82
N SER A 114 3.01 25.37 -17.31
CA SER A 114 2.56 26.61 -16.69
C SER A 114 2.01 26.38 -15.28
N ARG A 115 1.12 25.40 -15.12
CA ARG A 115 0.49 25.03 -13.85
C ARG A 115 1.53 24.56 -12.83
N LEU A 116 2.35 23.58 -13.20
CA LEU A 116 3.37 23.03 -12.30
C LEU A 116 4.49 24.02 -11.98
N SER A 117 4.88 24.88 -12.93
CA SER A 117 5.87 25.94 -12.68
C SER A 117 5.42 26.90 -11.58
N LYS A 118 4.11 27.21 -11.53
CA LYS A 118 3.50 28.05 -10.51
C LYS A 118 3.53 27.37 -9.14
N THR A 119 3.07 26.12 -9.06
CA THR A 119 3.14 25.30 -7.84
C THR A 119 4.56 25.20 -7.29
N LEU A 120 5.54 24.85 -8.14
CA LEU A 120 6.96 24.81 -7.76
C LEU A 120 7.47 26.17 -7.31
N GLY A 121 7.05 27.25 -7.97
CA GLY A 121 7.44 28.62 -7.61
C GLY A 121 6.96 29.07 -6.23
N THR A 122 5.86 28.49 -5.75
CA THR A 122 5.37 28.66 -4.38
C THR A 122 6.13 27.75 -3.41
N LEU A 123 6.27 26.45 -3.73
CA LEU A 123 7.03 25.48 -2.93
C LEU A 123 8.48 25.92 -2.65
N GLU A 124 9.14 26.58 -3.61
CA GLU A 124 10.49 27.13 -3.47
C GLU A 124 10.59 28.26 -2.42
N LYS A 125 9.47 28.90 -2.07
CA LYS A 125 9.40 30.05 -1.14
C LYS A 125 8.76 29.72 0.19
N MET A 126 7.98 28.63 0.25
CA MET A 126 7.33 28.16 1.47
C MET A 126 8.37 27.90 2.56
N GLU A 127 8.03 28.27 3.80
CA GLU A 127 8.87 27.95 4.95
C GLU A 127 8.92 26.42 5.14
N ARG A 128 10.13 25.88 5.31
CA ARG A 128 10.38 24.46 5.53
C ARG A 128 11.52 24.27 6.52
N HIS A 129 11.61 23.09 7.13
CA HIS A 129 12.66 22.80 8.09
C HIS A 129 14.02 22.83 7.38
N LYS A 130 14.92 23.71 7.85
CA LYS A 130 16.15 24.05 7.12
C LYS A 130 17.13 22.88 7.09
N GLU A 131 17.18 22.11 8.16
CA GLU A 131 18.16 21.06 8.40
C GLU A 131 17.86 19.81 7.56
N SER A 132 16.59 19.42 7.43
CA SER A 132 16.17 18.23 6.68
C SER A 132 15.51 18.54 5.33
N GLY A 133 15.25 19.81 5.02
CA GLY A 133 14.52 20.23 3.83
C GLY A 133 13.05 19.80 3.77
N GLN A 134 12.55 19.14 4.82
CA GLN A 134 11.17 18.67 4.91
C GLN A 134 10.19 19.83 5.15
N TYR A 135 9.02 19.73 4.56
CA TYR A 135 7.93 20.68 4.72
C TYR A 135 7.11 20.37 5.98
N TYR A 136 6.45 21.40 6.51
CA TYR A 136 5.48 21.26 7.58
C TYR A 136 4.19 20.63 7.07
N ASN A 137 3.34 20.12 7.96
CA ASN A 137 2.13 19.41 7.57
C ASN A 137 1.05 20.32 6.94
N TRP A 138 0.89 21.57 7.40
CA TRP A 138 -0.22 22.44 6.95
C TRP A 138 0.23 23.84 6.53
N TYR A 139 -0.33 24.31 5.42
CA TYR A 139 -0.10 25.63 4.84
C TYR A 139 -1.41 26.28 4.37
N ASP A 140 -1.45 27.60 4.25
CA ASP A 140 -2.51 28.30 3.53
C ASP A 140 -2.31 28.11 2.03
N HIS A 141 -3.29 27.52 1.33
CA HIS A 141 -3.15 27.22 -0.10
C HIS A 141 -3.01 28.49 -0.95
N ARG A 142 -3.47 29.66 -0.49
CA ARG A 142 -3.46 30.91 -1.28
C ARG A 142 -2.12 31.62 -1.24
N THR A 143 -1.36 31.43 -0.16
CA THR A 143 -0.12 32.18 0.10
C THR A 143 1.11 31.28 0.22
N GLY A 144 0.94 30.01 0.59
CA GLY A 144 2.03 29.12 0.99
C GLY A 144 2.57 29.42 2.40
N GLU A 145 1.86 30.22 3.20
CA GLU A 145 2.28 30.49 4.58
C GLU A 145 1.98 29.28 5.48
N LYS A 146 2.96 28.92 6.32
CA LYS A 146 2.83 27.83 7.28
C LYS A 146 1.75 28.17 8.30
N LEU A 147 0.82 27.24 8.53
CA LEU A 147 -0.26 27.44 9.50
C LEU A 147 0.23 27.20 10.93
N THR A 148 -0.16 28.08 11.85
CA THR A 148 0.04 27.93 13.30
C THR A 148 -1.27 28.02 14.09
N GLU A 149 -2.38 28.19 13.38
CA GLU A 149 -3.75 28.18 13.89
C GLU A 149 -4.63 27.51 12.84
N TRP A 150 -5.65 26.78 13.28
CA TRP A 150 -6.58 26.12 12.37
C TRP A 150 -7.54 27.15 11.75
N PRO A 151 -7.65 27.28 10.42
CA PRO A 151 -8.32 28.43 9.81
C PRO A 151 -9.81 28.59 10.15
N SER A 152 -10.54 27.47 10.35
CA SER A 152 -11.98 27.52 10.59
C SER A 152 -12.35 27.78 12.05
N THR A 153 -11.49 27.41 13.00
CA THR A 153 -11.78 27.51 14.45
C THR A 153 -10.91 28.53 15.18
N GLY A 154 -9.73 28.86 14.62
CA GLY A 154 -8.70 29.66 15.29
C GLY A 154 -7.95 28.90 16.38
N ASP A 155 -8.13 27.58 16.48
CA ASP A 155 -7.44 26.77 17.49
C ASP A 155 -5.93 26.73 17.21
N PRO A 156 -5.06 26.82 18.25
CA PRO A 156 -3.63 26.73 18.05
C PRO A 156 -3.21 25.42 17.38
N LEU A 157 -2.34 25.52 16.38
CA LEU A 157 -1.77 24.39 15.64
C LEU A 157 -0.25 24.37 15.81
N THR A 158 0.28 23.24 16.30
CA THR A 158 1.73 23.03 16.38
C THR A 158 2.23 22.48 15.03
N PRO A 159 3.11 23.18 14.30
CA PRO A 159 3.65 22.67 13.05
C PRO A 159 4.55 21.46 13.29
N ILE A 160 4.32 20.39 12.54
CA ILE A 160 5.10 19.15 12.58
C ILE A 160 5.65 18.82 11.19
N LEU A 161 6.71 18.02 11.15
CA LEU A 161 7.15 17.33 9.94
C LEU A 161 6.52 15.94 9.97
N SER A 162 5.60 15.68 9.05
CA SER A 162 4.92 14.39 8.90
C SER A 162 5.69 13.55 7.88
N SER A 163 6.02 12.31 8.24
CA SER A 163 6.68 11.38 7.31
C SER A 163 5.75 10.99 6.16
N VAL A 164 4.45 10.84 6.44
CA VAL A 164 3.41 10.56 5.43
C VAL A 164 3.33 11.71 4.44
N ASP A 165 3.12 12.93 4.94
CA ASP A 165 2.78 14.03 4.04
C ASP A 165 3.95 14.44 3.15
N ASN A 166 5.16 14.40 3.72
CA ASN A 166 6.37 14.63 2.94
C ASN A 166 6.67 13.50 1.95
N GLY A 167 6.33 12.24 2.27
CA GLY A 167 6.44 11.12 1.34
C GLY A 167 5.60 11.33 0.08
N TRP A 168 4.36 11.80 0.24
CA TRP A 168 3.47 12.07 -0.90
C TRP A 168 3.85 13.32 -1.68
N LEU A 169 4.31 14.38 -1.02
CA LEU A 169 4.90 15.53 -1.73
C LEU A 169 6.12 15.12 -2.55
N ALA A 170 7.03 14.36 -1.95
CA ALA A 170 8.23 13.88 -2.63
C ALA A 170 7.87 12.98 -3.83
N THR A 171 6.78 12.21 -3.75
CA THR A 171 6.25 11.43 -4.88
C THR A 171 5.88 12.31 -6.06
N GLY A 172 5.08 13.36 -5.83
CA GLY A 172 4.71 14.32 -6.88
C GLY A 172 5.93 15.05 -7.45
N LEU A 173 6.86 15.52 -6.60
CA LEU A 173 8.10 16.16 -7.04
C LEU A 173 8.97 15.23 -7.90
N HIS A 174 9.09 13.97 -7.50
CA HIS A 174 9.85 12.97 -8.25
C HIS A 174 9.21 12.72 -9.62
N LEU A 175 7.89 12.59 -9.69
CA LEU A 175 7.19 12.41 -10.96
C LEU A 175 7.37 13.59 -11.91
N VAL A 176 7.28 14.82 -11.40
CA VAL A 176 7.55 16.03 -12.22
C VAL A 176 9.01 16.05 -12.67
N ARG A 177 9.96 15.67 -11.80
CA ARG A 177 11.38 15.54 -12.15
C ARG A 177 11.60 14.61 -13.34
N GLN A 178 10.92 13.46 -13.36
CA GLN A 178 11.09 12.43 -14.39
C GLN A 178 10.29 12.73 -15.67
N SER A 179 9.16 13.42 -15.55
CA SER A 179 8.19 13.53 -16.66
C SER A 179 8.17 14.89 -17.36
N VAL A 180 8.69 15.97 -16.74
CA VAL A 180 8.61 17.33 -17.27
C VAL A 180 10.01 17.95 -17.40
N PRO A 181 10.68 17.82 -18.56
CA PRO A 181 12.05 18.28 -18.76
C PRO A 181 12.31 19.75 -18.37
N GLU A 182 11.36 20.64 -18.65
CA GLU A 182 11.38 22.08 -18.37
C GLU A 182 11.47 22.37 -16.87
N LEU A 183 10.89 21.50 -16.05
CA LEU A 183 10.78 21.66 -14.59
C LEU A 183 11.68 20.67 -13.84
N SER A 184 12.34 19.76 -14.54
CA SER A 184 13.09 18.64 -13.97
C SER A 184 14.12 19.07 -12.92
N HIS A 185 14.92 20.09 -13.24
CA HIS A 185 15.93 20.62 -12.33
C HIS A 185 15.32 21.26 -11.07
N ARG A 186 14.20 21.98 -11.21
CA ARG A 186 13.54 22.66 -10.08
C ARG A 186 12.88 21.65 -9.14
N ALA A 187 12.10 20.74 -9.69
CA ALA A 187 11.47 19.66 -8.93
C ALA A 187 12.51 18.74 -8.28
N GLY A 188 13.57 18.40 -9.03
CA GLY A 188 14.70 17.62 -8.54
C GLY A 188 15.42 18.28 -7.37
N ALA A 189 15.67 19.59 -7.43
CA ALA A 189 16.31 20.32 -6.32
C ALA A 189 15.47 20.29 -5.03
N LEU A 190 14.14 20.38 -5.14
CA LEU A 190 13.24 20.24 -3.99
C LEU A 190 13.27 18.81 -3.45
N PHE A 191 13.08 17.80 -4.30
CA PHE A 191 13.10 16.38 -3.93
C PHE A 191 14.44 15.95 -3.30
N ASP A 192 15.56 16.35 -3.89
CA ASP A 192 16.91 15.98 -3.44
C ASP A 192 17.21 16.62 -2.07
N SER A 193 16.66 17.81 -1.79
CA SER A 193 16.84 18.49 -0.50
C SER A 193 16.06 17.88 0.67
N MET A 194 15.08 17.00 0.41
CA MET A 194 14.31 16.33 1.44
C MET A 194 15.07 15.11 1.96
N ASP A 195 15.60 15.20 3.18
CA ASP A 195 16.29 14.14 3.89
C ASP A 195 15.29 13.33 4.72
N PHE A 196 15.03 12.09 4.31
CA PHE A 196 14.10 11.19 4.98
C PHE A 196 14.74 10.47 6.18
N SER A 197 16.06 10.51 6.36
CA SER A 197 16.73 9.88 7.50
C SER A 197 16.29 10.48 8.85
N ILE A 198 15.79 11.72 8.86
CA ILE A 198 15.22 12.37 10.05
C ILE A 198 14.06 11.57 10.65
N PHE A 199 13.33 10.82 9.82
CA PHE A 199 12.20 9.99 10.24
C PHE A 199 12.61 8.57 10.60
N TYR A 200 13.85 8.15 10.35
CA TYR A 200 14.28 6.78 10.64
C TYR A 200 14.84 6.65 12.06
N ASP A 201 14.29 5.71 12.82
CA ASP A 201 14.82 5.29 14.11
C ASP A 201 15.59 3.97 13.96
N PRO A 202 16.94 3.99 13.99
CA PRO A 202 17.75 2.80 13.80
C PRO A 202 17.71 1.82 14.96
N ASP A 203 17.32 2.26 16.17
CA ASP A 203 17.29 1.41 17.36
C ASP A 203 16.08 0.46 17.32
N THR A 204 14.96 0.94 16.78
CA THR A 204 13.72 0.16 16.62
C THR A 204 13.53 -0.37 15.20
N ASN A 205 14.34 0.11 14.24
CA ASN A 205 14.18 -0.14 12.80
C ASN A 205 12.78 0.30 12.32
N ARG A 206 12.35 1.50 12.73
CA ARG A 206 11.00 2.04 12.46
C ARG A 206 11.06 3.44 11.88
N LEU A 207 9.95 3.83 11.27
CA LEU A 207 9.73 5.19 10.81
C LEU A 207 8.90 5.96 11.85
N LEU A 208 9.32 7.18 12.17
CA LEU A 208 8.55 8.13 12.97
C LEU A 208 7.25 8.51 12.25
N PHE A 209 6.18 8.71 13.01
CA PHE A 209 4.97 9.37 12.51
C PHE A 209 5.27 10.83 12.18
N SER A 210 5.86 11.54 13.14
CA SER A 210 6.26 12.92 12.94
C SER A 210 7.40 13.36 13.84
N TYR A 211 7.99 14.49 13.46
CA TYR A 211 8.99 15.22 14.23
C TYR A 211 8.49 16.65 14.46
N VAL A 212 8.66 17.18 15.68
CA VAL A 212 8.24 18.53 16.05
C VAL A 212 9.48 19.43 16.16
N PRO A 213 9.80 20.29 15.17
CA PRO A 213 11.05 21.04 15.17
C PRO A 213 11.21 22.01 16.35
N SER A 214 10.12 22.54 16.88
CA SER A 214 10.15 23.52 17.98
C SER A 214 10.56 22.90 19.32
N THR A 215 10.31 21.61 19.53
CA THR A 215 10.58 20.89 20.79
C THR A 215 11.62 19.79 20.63
N GLY A 216 11.89 19.34 19.41
CA GLY A 216 12.69 18.14 19.12
C GLY A 216 11.94 16.83 19.40
N GLU A 217 10.63 16.91 19.69
CA GLU A 217 9.83 15.74 20.01
C GLU A 217 9.67 14.83 18.78
N LYS A 218 9.81 13.52 19.03
CA LYS A 218 9.68 12.46 18.03
C LYS A 218 8.46 11.64 18.38
N HIS A 219 7.43 11.69 17.54
CA HIS A 219 6.24 10.86 17.69
C HIS A 219 6.49 9.53 16.99
N CYS A 220 6.73 8.52 17.82
CA CYS A 220 7.03 7.17 17.37
C CYS A 220 5.80 6.27 17.52
N CYS A 221 5.63 5.24 16.69
CA CYS A 221 6.21 5.05 15.36
C CYS A 221 5.09 4.49 14.47
N TYR A 222 5.27 4.52 13.16
CA TYR A 222 4.47 3.67 12.28
C TYR A 222 4.99 2.24 12.38
N ASP A 223 4.23 1.42 13.08
CA ASP A 223 4.62 0.07 13.43
C ASP A 223 4.06 -1.00 12.48
N THR A 224 3.10 -0.66 11.62
CA THR A 224 2.41 -1.61 10.74
C THR A 224 2.53 -1.20 9.28
N LEU A 225 2.18 -2.12 8.38
CA LEU A 225 2.08 -1.82 6.96
C LEU A 225 0.93 -0.85 6.71
N GLY A 226 1.20 0.24 5.97
CA GLY A 226 0.23 1.27 5.62
C GLY A 226 0.70 2.14 4.46
N GLU A 227 -0.01 3.20 4.13
CA GLU A 227 0.30 4.15 3.05
C GLU A 227 1.70 4.77 3.22
N ILE A 228 2.15 4.89 4.48
CA ILE A 228 3.44 5.45 4.87
C ILE A 228 4.64 4.72 4.25
N ARG A 229 4.47 3.50 3.74
CA ARG A 229 5.53 2.74 3.04
C ARG A 229 6.21 3.58 1.96
N ILE A 230 5.52 4.53 1.33
CA ILE A 230 6.12 5.43 0.33
C ILE A 230 7.33 6.21 0.86
N ALA A 231 7.28 6.71 2.11
CA ALA A 231 8.39 7.45 2.71
C ALA A 231 9.59 6.53 2.99
N SER A 232 9.30 5.29 3.37
CA SER A 232 10.32 4.24 3.54
C SER A 232 11.00 3.92 2.21
N TYR A 233 10.23 3.79 1.14
CA TYR A 233 10.74 3.50 -0.20
C TYR A 233 11.59 4.63 -0.75
N ILE A 234 11.15 5.88 -0.58
CA ILE A 234 11.93 7.05 -1.00
C ILE A 234 13.24 7.14 -0.20
N GLY A 235 13.20 6.98 1.13
CA GLY A 235 14.40 6.99 1.98
C GLY A 235 15.39 5.89 1.61
N MET A 236 14.90 4.66 1.38
CA MET A 236 15.73 3.54 0.93
C MET A 236 16.33 3.77 -0.47
N ALA A 237 15.51 4.23 -1.43
CA ALA A 237 15.97 4.51 -2.78
C ALA A 237 17.03 5.63 -2.82
N LYS A 238 16.86 6.68 -2.00
CA LYS A 238 17.87 7.73 -1.79
C LYS A 238 19.12 7.23 -1.06
N GLY A 239 19.02 6.13 -0.31
CA GLY A 239 20.12 5.53 0.46
C GLY A 239 20.31 6.17 1.83
N GLU A 240 19.27 6.87 2.28
CA GLU A 240 19.17 7.51 3.58
C GLU A 240 18.72 6.50 4.65
N MET A 241 18.11 5.39 4.21
CA MET A 241 17.69 4.27 5.06
C MET A 241 18.30 2.95 4.55
N PRO A 242 18.71 2.03 5.44
CA PRO A 242 19.20 0.72 5.03
C PRO A 242 18.06 -0.18 4.55
N GLN A 243 18.35 -1.17 3.70
CA GLN A 243 17.32 -2.10 3.17
C GLN A 243 16.58 -2.89 4.26
N LYS A 244 17.26 -3.19 5.39
CA LYS A 244 16.63 -3.85 6.54
C LYS A 244 15.42 -3.08 7.11
N HIS A 245 15.32 -1.77 6.84
CA HIS A 245 14.17 -0.94 7.24
C HIS A 245 12.84 -1.45 6.66
N TYR A 246 12.87 -2.06 5.47
CA TYR A 246 11.69 -2.69 4.86
C TYR A 246 11.01 -3.72 5.78
N PHE A 247 11.82 -4.44 6.55
CA PHE A 247 11.37 -5.46 7.49
C PHE A 247 11.06 -4.91 8.89
N GLY A 248 11.10 -3.59 9.04
CA GLY A 248 10.65 -2.90 10.24
C GLY A 248 9.20 -3.22 10.53
N ALA A 249 8.28 -2.80 9.66
CA ALA A 249 6.83 -2.88 9.88
C ALA A 249 6.31 -4.29 10.26
N TRP A 250 5.33 -4.35 11.17
CA TRP A 250 4.63 -5.57 11.51
C TRP A 250 3.63 -5.95 10.41
N ARG A 251 3.64 -7.22 10.02
CA ARG A 251 2.63 -7.83 9.14
C ARG A 251 1.39 -8.16 9.97
N THR A 252 1.60 -8.80 11.12
CA THR A 252 0.74 -8.80 12.30
C THR A 252 1.62 -8.64 13.54
N PHE A 253 1.03 -8.54 14.74
CA PHE A 253 1.83 -8.78 15.95
C PHE A 253 2.10 -10.28 16.13
N PRO A 254 3.18 -10.68 16.82
CA PRO A 254 3.51 -12.09 17.08
C PRO A 254 2.40 -12.87 17.80
N ASP A 255 2.37 -14.20 17.59
CA ASP A 255 1.42 -15.08 18.25
C ASP A 255 1.78 -15.31 19.74
N SER A 256 1.39 -14.37 20.63
CA SER A 256 1.64 -14.44 22.08
C SER A 256 0.47 -13.95 22.92
N CYS A 257 -0.10 -14.84 23.75
CA CYS A 257 -1.13 -14.45 24.72
C CYS A 257 -0.68 -13.38 25.71
N LYS A 258 0.60 -13.35 26.05
CA LYS A 258 1.13 -12.48 27.11
C LYS A 258 1.28 -11.05 26.65
N ASP A 259 1.82 -10.86 25.45
CA ASP A 259 2.22 -9.55 24.94
C ASP A 259 1.21 -8.99 23.92
N TRP A 260 0.53 -9.89 23.20
CA TRP A 260 -0.30 -9.55 22.03
C TRP A 260 -1.71 -10.16 22.05
N GLY A 261 -2.13 -10.74 23.18
CA GLY A 261 -3.45 -11.34 23.36
C GLY A 261 -4.62 -10.34 23.24
N TRP A 262 -4.33 -9.04 23.21
CA TRP A 262 -5.33 -7.99 23.01
C TRP A 262 -5.81 -7.87 21.55
N GLN A 263 -5.11 -8.47 20.58
CA GLN A 263 -5.59 -8.51 19.19
C GLN A 263 -6.96 -9.19 19.11
N GLU A 264 -7.79 -8.72 18.19
CA GLU A 264 -9.16 -9.23 17.95
C GLU A 264 -9.19 -10.50 17.11
N MET A 265 -8.02 -10.91 16.60
CA MET A 265 -7.84 -12.16 15.90
C MET A 265 -6.46 -12.74 16.24
N ARG A 266 -6.40 -14.03 16.55
CA ARG A 266 -5.12 -14.73 16.68
C ARG A 266 -4.44 -14.84 15.31
N PRO A 267 -3.24 -14.27 15.12
CA PRO A 267 -2.53 -14.37 13.86
C PRO A 267 -2.01 -15.79 13.64
N GLN A 268 -1.83 -16.14 12.38
CA GLN A 268 -1.16 -17.37 11.97
C GLN A 268 0.07 -17.02 11.17
N GLY A 269 1.19 -17.61 11.52
CA GLY A 269 2.46 -17.28 10.90
C GLY A 269 3.62 -18.08 11.45
N PHE A 270 4.78 -17.71 10.98
CA PHE A 270 6.07 -18.26 11.39
C PHE A 270 7.08 -17.11 11.49
N HIS A 271 8.18 -17.35 12.21
CA HIS A 271 9.29 -16.40 12.23
C HIS A 271 10.25 -16.69 11.07
N ARG A 272 10.75 -15.63 10.44
CA ARG A 272 11.81 -15.69 9.44
C ARG A 272 12.79 -14.54 9.65
N GLN A 273 14.05 -14.78 9.31
CA GLN A 273 15.08 -13.76 9.31
C GLN A 273 15.21 -13.15 7.92
N TYR A 274 15.16 -11.82 7.84
CA TYR A 274 15.46 -11.07 6.63
C TYR A 274 16.44 -9.96 6.96
N PHE A 275 17.57 -9.89 6.28
CA PHE A 275 18.55 -8.81 6.49
C PHE A 275 18.94 -8.60 7.98
N GLY A 276 18.97 -9.70 8.75
CA GLY A 276 19.23 -9.71 10.20
C GLY A 276 18.09 -9.20 11.09
N VAL A 277 16.88 -9.05 10.54
CA VAL A 277 15.66 -8.70 11.25
C VAL A 277 14.81 -9.95 11.44
N ASP A 278 14.43 -10.23 12.69
CA ASP A 278 13.44 -11.25 13.01
C ASP A 278 12.04 -10.74 12.67
N VAL A 279 11.40 -11.35 11.68
CA VAL A 279 10.07 -10.98 11.20
C VAL A 279 9.11 -12.12 11.50
N PHE A 280 8.00 -11.79 12.16
CA PHE A 280 6.87 -12.69 12.23
C PHE A 280 5.99 -12.49 10.99
N GLU A 281 6.02 -13.45 10.06
CA GLU A 281 5.20 -13.48 8.85
C GLU A 281 3.80 -13.96 9.21
N GLY A 282 3.09 -13.12 9.94
CA GLY A 282 1.73 -13.38 10.39
C GLY A 282 0.67 -12.88 9.41
N ALA A 283 -0.47 -13.57 9.39
CA ALA A 283 -1.66 -13.19 8.67
C ALA A 283 -2.93 -13.50 9.49
N TYR A 284 -3.99 -12.77 9.21
CA TYR A 284 -5.33 -12.95 9.77
C TYR A 284 -6.21 -13.77 8.83
N ARG A 285 -7.18 -14.48 9.39
CA ARG A 285 -8.16 -15.27 8.63
C ARG A 285 -9.44 -14.48 8.42
N TYR A 286 -9.79 -14.24 7.17
CA TYR A 286 -11.04 -13.58 6.83
C TYR A 286 -11.59 -14.16 5.52
N ASN A 287 -12.87 -14.56 5.53
CA ASN A 287 -13.57 -15.14 4.38
C ASN A 287 -12.76 -16.25 3.64
N GLY A 288 -12.37 -17.29 4.38
CA GLY A 288 -11.61 -18.43 3.84
C GLY A 288 -10.17 -18.13 3.42
N SER A 289 -9.73 -16.88 3.50
CA SER A 289 -8.39 -16.42 3.08
C SER A 289 -7.51 -16.12 4.28
N ARG A 290 -6.19 -16.19 4.09
CA ARG A 290 -5.22 -15.55 5.00
C ARG A 290 -4.77 -14.24 4.37
N ILE A 291 -4.87 -13.15 5.11
CA ILE A 291 -4.61 -11.79 4.65
C ILE A 291 -3.69 -11.11 5.66
N VAL A 292 -2.67 -10.43 5.16
CA VAL A 292 -1.85 -9.53 5.98
C VAL A 292 -2.61 -8.21 6.12
N PRO A 293 -3.05 -7.85 7.34
CA PRO A 293 -3.84 -6.65 7.59
C PRO A 293 -2.99 -5.37 7.50
N ASN A 294 -3.66 -4.22 7.53
CA ASN A 294 -3.05 -2.95 7.92
C ASN A 294 -3.58 -2.51 9.28
N TRP A 295 -3.34 -1.26 9.70
CA TRP A 295 -3.79 -0.84 11.04
C TRP A 295 -5.31 -0.78 11.11
N GLY A 296 -5.95 -0.10 10.17
CA GLY A 296 -7.37 0.22 10.23
C GLY A 296 -8.32 -0.70 9.47
N GLY A 297 -7.82 -1.51 8.55
CA GLY A 297 -8.67 -2.24 7.62
C GLY A 297 -9.04 -1.43 6.36
N SER A 298 -8.46 -0.24 6.13
CA SER A 298 -8.85 0.63 5.01
C SER A 298 -8.20 0.29 3.66
N MET A 299 -8.85 0.66 2.55
CA MET A 299 -8.28 0.52 1.20
C MET A 299 -7.15 1.52 0.94
N PHE A 300 -7.23 2.71 1.55
CA PHE A 300 -6.20 3.75 1.48
C PHE A 300 -4.84 3.24 1.97
N GLU A 301 -4.79 2.69 3.19
CA GLU A 301 -3.57 2.16 3.80
C GLU A 301 -2.96 0.99 3.00
N ALA A 302 -3.83 0.18 2.38
CA ALA A 302 -3.40 -0.98 1.60
C ALA A 302 -2.85 -0.57 0.23
N LEU A 303 -3.57 0.29 -0.52
CA LEU A 303 -3.46 0.37 -1.98
C LEU A 303 -3.05 1.73 -2.56
N MET A 304 -2.75 2.74 -1.74
CA MET A 304 -2.25 4.01 -2.29
C MET A 304 -0.83 3.89 -2.87
N VAL A 305 0.07 3.18 -2.17
CA VAL A 305 1.47 2.95 -2.58
C VAL A 305 1.59 2.21 -3.92
N PRO A 306 0.79 1.15 -4.20
CA PRO A 306 0.87 0.48 -5.49
C PRO A 306 0.40 1.33 -6.66
N LEU A 307 -0.10 2.56 -6.48
CA LEU A 307 -0.29 3.48 -7.61
C LEU A 307 1.05 3.97 -8.22
N PHE A 308 2.15 3.85 -7.49
CA PHE A 308 3.46 4.40 -7.89
C PHE A 308 4.58 3.37 -7.88
N VAL A 309 4.49 2.36 -7.01
CA VAL A 309 5.47 1.28 -6.92
C VAL A 309 4.80 -0.03 -7.31
N PRO A 310 5.35 -0.83 -8.25
CA PRO A 310 4.75 -2.09 -8.67
C PRO A 310 5.04 -3.20 -7.63
N GLU A 311 4.58 -3.00 -6.39
CA GLU A 311 4.76 -3.94 -5.27
C GLU A 311 4.32 -5.36 -5.67
N GLU A 312 3.22 -5.48 -6.43
CA GLU A 312 2.71 -6.79 -6.86
C GLU A 312 3.57 -7.50 -7.92
N LYS A 313 4.46 -6.77 -8.60
CA LYS A 313 5.43 -7.36 -9.54
C LYS A 313 6.70 -7.76 -8.82
N TRP A 314 7.17 -6.91 -7.91
CA TRP A 314 8.44 -7.12 -7.21
C TRP A 314 8.35 -8.01 -5.98
N ALA A 315 7.16 -8.22 -5.42
CA ALA A 315 6.97 -8.97 -4.18
C ALA A 315 6.01 -10.15 -4.41
N PRO A 316 6.48 -11.20 -5.09
CA PRO A 316 5.62 -12.27 -5.59
C PRO A 316 5.02 -13.16 -4.50
N GLY A 317 5.71 -13.32 -3.37
CA GLY A 317 5.26 -14.05 -2.18
C GLY A 317 4.45 -13.23 -1.18
N SER A 318 4.34 -11.92 -1.37
CA SER A 318 3.67 -11.01 -0.44
C SER A 318 2.60 -10.16 -1.12
N TRP A 319 2.94 -8.99 -1.63
CA TRP A 319 1.99 -8.01 -2.17
C TRP A 319 1.23 -8.51 -3.40
N ARG A 320 1.86 -9.35 -4.23
CA ARG A 320 1.19 -10.01 -5.37
C ARG A 320 -0.01 -10.85 -4.94
N VAL A 321 0.10 -11.48 -3.78
CA VAL A 321 -0.94 -12.31 -3.17
C VAL A 321 -1.92 -11.43 -2.40
N ASN A 322 -1.41 -10.50 -1.58
CA ASN A 322 -2.22 -9.79 -0.60
C ASN A 322 -3.07 -8.68 -1.17
N HIS A 323 -2.57 -7.87 -2.12
CA HIS A 323 -3.34 -6.78 -2.72
C HIS A 323 -4.69 -7.24 -3.30
N PRO A 324 -4.75 -8.28 -4.18
CA PRO A 324 -6.03 -8.76 -4.68
C PRO A 324 -6.88 -9.46 -3.61
N LEU A 325 -6.28 -10.08 -2.58
CA LEU A 325 -7.05 -10.63 -1.46
C LEU A 325 -7.74 -9.53 -0.66
N TYR A 326 -7.04 -8.42 -0.42
CA TYR A 326 -7.56 -7.27 0.29
C TYR A 326 -8.75 -6.64 -0.45
N VAL A 327 -8.64 -6.49 -1.77
CA VAL A 327 -9.75 -6.04 -2.64
C VAL A 327 -10.94 -6.98 -2.55
N ARG A 328 -10.73 -8.30 -2.66
CA ARG A 328 -11.80 -9.30 -2.54
C ARG A 328 -12.48 -9.26 -1.19
N ALA A 329 -11.71 -9.08 -0.11
CA ALA A 329 -12.25 -8.99 1.24
C ALA A 329 -13.13 -7.74 1.42
N GLN A 330 -12.72 -6.59 0.89
CA GLN A 330 -13.51 -5.37 0.90
C GLN A 330 -14.82 -5.51 0.10
N ILE A 331 -14.77 -6.15 -1.08
CA ILE A 331 -15.96 -6.48 -1.87
C ILE A 331 -16.88 -7.42 -1.09
N TYR A 332 -16.33 -8.51 -0.55
CA TYR A 332 -17.09 -9.48 0.24
C TYR A 332 -17.79 -8.82 1.42
N HIS A 333 -17.08 -7.96 2.17
CA HIS A 333 -17.64 -7.25 3.31
C HIS A 333 -18.88 -6.45 2.90
N GLY A 334 -18.74 -5.52 1.95
CA GLY A 334 -19.84 -4.64 1.56
C GLY A 334 -21.00 -5.34 0.83
N MET A 335 -20.69 -6.39 0.07
CA MET A 335 -21.69 -7.08 -0.76
C MET A 335 -22.37 -8.27 -0.07
N VAL A 336 -21.70 -8.93 0.88
CA VAL A 336 -22.15 -10.20 1.46
C VAL A 336 -22.27 -10.13 2.98
N GLU A 337 -21.21 -9.78 3.70
CA GLU A 337 -21.21 -9.79 5.17
C GLU A 337 -22.10 -8.69 5.75
N ALA A 338 -21.80 -7.44 5.40
CA ALA A 338 -22.57 -6.27 5.81
C ALA A 338 -23.82 -6.06 4.95
N GLY A 339 -23.84 -6.57 3.72
CA GLY A 339 -25.03 -6.55 2.87
C GLY A 339 -25.48 -5.15 2.40
N TYR A 340 -24.62 -4.13 2.49
CA TYR A 340 -24.88 -2.77 2.00
C TYR A 340 -25.26 -2.71 0.52
N GLY A 341 -24.80 -3.70 -0.26
CA GLY A 341 -25.01 -3.75 -1.71
C GLY A 341 -24.06 -2.84 -2.50
N TYR A 342 -23.11 -2.21 -1.80
CA TYR A 342 -22.00 -1.40 -2.30
C TYR A 342 -20.76 -1.67 -1.45
N TRP A 343 -19.59 -1.27 -1.92
CA TRP A 343 -18.32 -1.50 -1.22
C TRP A 343 -17.30 -0.40 -1.52
N GLY A 344 -16.24 -0.35 -0.70
CA GLY A 344 -15.17 0.65 -0.76
C GLY A 344 -15.13 1.43 0.55
N PHE A 345 -14.23 1.03 1.46
CA PHE A 345 -14.14 1.60 2.81
C PHE A 345 -12.73 2.16 3.04
N SER A 346 -12.68 3.48 3.25
CA SER A 346 -11.48 4.24 3.56
C SER A 346 -11.83 5.49 4.36
N PRO A 347 -10.86 6.12 5.05
CA PRO A 347 -11.09 7.42 5.68
C PRO A 347 -11.69 8.44 4.72
N SER A 348 -12.70 9.16 5.21
CA SER A 348 -13.45 10.16 4.46
C SER A 348 -14.20 11.09 5.40
N ASP A 349 -14.82 12.12 4.83
CA ASP A 349 -15.90 12.83 5.52
C ASP A 349 -17.04 11.86 5.84
N VAL A 350 -17.65 12.09 7.00
CA VAL A 350 -18.92 11.46 7.37
C VAL A 350 -20.01 12.21 6.59
N PRO A 351 -20.88 11.53 5.83
CA PRO A 351 -21.95 12.21 5.07
C PRO A 351 -22.79 13.16 5.93
N GLU A 352 -23.12 12.74 7.15
CA GLU A 352 -23.88 13.51 8.15
C GLU A 352 -23.07 14.62 8.85
N GLY A 353 -21.78 14.76 8.53
CA GLY A 353 -20.89 15.79 9.03
C GLY A 353 -19.80 15.28 9.96
N GLY A 354 -18.60 15.85 9.78
CA GLY A 354 -17.38 15.43 10.47
C GLY A 354 -16.50 14.59 9.57
N TYR A 355 -15.47 13.98 10.15
CA TYR A 355 -14.50 13.15 9.44
C TYR A 355 -14.23 11.90 10.26
N ARG A 356 -14.06 10.77 9.59
CA ARG A 356 -13.84 9.48 10.24
C ARG A 356 -12.98 8.56 9.38
N ALA A 357 -12.19 7.71 10.06
CA ALA A 357 -11.55 6.59 9.42
C ALA A 357 -12.52 5.41 9.28
N TYR A 358 -12.84 5.03 8.03
CA TYR A 358 -13.61 3.84 7.70
C TYR A 358 -12.71 2.72 7.16
N GLY A 359 -13.13 1.47 7.37
CA GLY A 359 -12.41 0.29 6.95
C GLY A 359 -13.24 -0.97 7.09
N VAL A 360 -12.61 -2.12 6.90
CA VAL A 360 -13.18 -3.42 7.28
C VAL A 360 -12.43 -3.89 8.51
N ASP A 361 -13.12 -3.92 9.64
CA ASP A 361 -12.54 -4.23 10.95
C ASP A 361 -11.72 -5.54 10.97
N ALA A 362 -12.22 -6.59 10.34
CA ALA A 362 -11.54 -7.88 10.23
C ALA A 362 -10.23 -7.85 9.41
N LEU A 363 -9.97 -6.75 8.68
CA LEU A 363 -8.73 -6.48 7.94
C LEU A 363 -7.80 -5.51 8.69
N GLY A 364 -8.19 -5.06 9.88
CA GLY A 364 -7.42 -4.15 10.73
C GLY A 364 -6.73 -4.87 11.89
N MET A 365 -5.66 -4.27 12.38
CA MET A 365 -4.97 -4.67 13.61
C MET A 365 -5.38 -3.83 14.82
N ASN A 366 -6.06 -2.70 14.59
CA ASN A 366 -6.56 -1.82 15.63
C ASN A 366 -7.72 -2.49 16.38
N PRO A 367 -7.61 -2.72 17.70
CA PRO A 367 -8.68 -3.35 18.47
C PRO A 367 -9.88 -2.44 18.74
N ASP A 368 -9.74 -1.15 18.41
CA ASP A 368 -10.86 -0.20 18.40
C ASP A 368 -11.46 -0.06 16.99
N GLY A 369 -10.93 -0.80 16.01
CA GLY A 369 -11.38 -0.94 14.62
C GLY A 369 -11.42 0.35 13.79
N TYR A 370 -11.45 0.23 12.45
CA TYR A 370 -12.20 1.19 11.62
C TYR A 370 -13.45 0.48 11.12
N PRO A 371 -14.64 0.89 11.56
CA PRO A 371 -15.86 0.26 11.08
C PRO A 371 -16.17 0.72 9.66
N SER A 372 -17.02 -0.04 8.98
CA SER A 372 -17.54 0.30 7.65
C SER A 372 -18.79 1.18 7.72
N ASN A 373 -19.23 1.55 8.92
CA ASN A 373 -20.46 2.28 9.18
C ASN A 373 -20.35 3.29 10.31
N ASN A 374 -21.41 4.09 10.47
CA ASN A 374 -21.51 5.08 11.54
C ASN A 374 -21.89 4.49 12.91
N ASP A 375 -22.35 3.23 12.97
CA ASP A 375 -22.85 2.60 14.21
C ASP A 375 -21.80 1.80 14.99
N ASP A 376 -20.53 1.84 14.59
CA ASP A 376 -19.43 1.16 15.29
C ASP A 376 -19.59 -0.37 15.34
N THR A 377 -19.96 -0.98 14.21
CA THR A 377 -20.13 -2.44 14.14
C THR A 377 -18.76 -3.13 13.95
N PHE A 378 -18.28 -3.79 15.00
CA PHE A 378 -16.97 -4.47 15.07
C PHE A 378 -17.08 -6.00 15.21
N ALA A 379 -16.06 -6.72 14.75
CA ALA A 379 -15.96 -8.17 14.78
C ALA A 379 -14.75 -8.64 15.62
N ASP A 380 -15.02 -9.14 16.83
CA ASP A 380 -13.98 -9.73 17.71
C ASP A 380 -13.98 -11.26 17.57
N PHE A 381 -13.07 -11.76 16.73
CA PHE A 381 -12.83 -13.20 16.52
C PHE A 381 -12.12 -13.86 17.71
N GLY A 382 -11.77 -13.07 18.73
CA GLY A 382 -11.05 -13.51 19.90
C GLY A 382 -9.64 -13.99 19.58
N TYR A 383 -9.02 -14.57 20.60
CA TYR A 383 -7.67 -15.08 20.55
C TYR A 383 -7.64 -16.50 21.11
N GLU A 384 -7.82 -17.48 20.22
CA GLU A 384 -7.91 -18.90 20.57
C GLU A 384 -6.72 -19.34 21.44
N GLY A 385 -6.99 -19.96 22.59
CA GLY A 385 -5.96 -20.46 23.50
C GLY A 385 -5.45 -19.44 24.53
N CYS A 386 -5.89 -18.18 24.49
CA CYS A 386 -5.60 -17.19 25.52
C CYS A 386 -6.78 -17.02 26.48
N GLU A 387 -6.50 -17.07 27.78
CA GLU A 387 -7.51 -16.92 28.83
C GLU A 387 -8.22 -15.55 28.73
N GLY A 388 -9.55 -15.54 28.69
CA GLY A 388 -10.36 -14.30 28.65
C GLY A 388 -10.42 -13.62 27.27
N ARG A 389 -10.00 -14.32 26.21
CA ARG A 389 -10.08 -13.87 24.81
C ARG A 389 -10.90 -14.82 23.96
N GLU A 390 -12.01 -15.31 24.50
CA GLU A 390 -12.97 -16.10 23.76
C GLU A 390 -13.62 -15.24 22.65
N PRO A 391 -13.89 -15.82 21.45
CA PRO A 391 -14.56 -15.11 20.37
C PRO A 391 -15.91 -14.55 20.84
N LYS A 392 -16.20 -13.31 20.45
CA LYS A 392 -17.57 -12.77 20.58
C LYS A 392 -18.43 -13.30 19.43
N PRO A 393 -19.77 -13.35 19.58
CA PRO A 393 -20.64 -13.56 18.43
C PRO A 393 -20.36 -12.49 17.38
N LEU A 394 -20.08 -12.93 16.15
CA LEU A 394 -19.88 -12.01 15.03
C LEU A 394 -21.18 -11.24 14.75
N PRO A 395 -21.10 -9.96 14.35
CA PRO A 395 -22.27 -9.19 13.98
C PRO A 395 -23.04 -9.88 12.86
N LYS A 396 -24.37 -9.88 12.97
CA LYS A 396 -25.24 -10.35 11.89
C LYS A 396 -25.34 -9.28 10.81
N PRO A 397 -25.70 -9.65 9.56
CA PRO A 397 -25.92 -8.69 8.49
C PRO A 397 -26.88 -7.54 8.88
N GLU A 398 -27.90 -7.81 9.69
CA GLU A 398 -28.86 -6.78 10.11
C GLU A 398 -28.31 -5.77 11.14
N GLU A 399 -27.13 -6.03 11.70
CA GLU A 399 -26.43 -5.13 12.64
C GLU A 399 -25.46 -4.19 11.92
N TYR A 400 -25.20 -4.41 10.63
CA TYR A 400 -24.48 -3.47 9.77
C TYR A 400 -25.47 -2.47 9.18
N THR A 401 -25.80 -1.44 9.95
CA THR A 401 -26.62 -0.29 9.53
C THR A 401 -25.74 0.93 9.26
N ASN A 402 -26.25 1.95 8.55
CA ASN A 402 -25.55 3.20 8.23
C ASN A 402 -24.16 3.01 7.59
N GLY A 403 -24.07 2.08 6.63
CA GLY A 403 -22.84 1.80 5.89
C GLY A 403 -22.36 3.00 5.10
N VAL A 404 -21.09 3.38 5.26
CA VAL A 404 -20.49 4.53 4.55
C VAL A 404 -19.53 4.02 3.50
N VAL A 405 -19.81 4.35 2.24
CA VAL A 405 -19.02 3.93 1.08
C VAL A 405 -18.31 5.12 0.46
N THR A 406 -17.03 4.95 0.15
CA THR A 406 -16.17 5.99 -0.42
C THR A 406 -15.76 5.62 -1.86
N PRO A 407 -16.11 6.43 -2.88
CA PRO A 407 -15.80 6.09 -4.26
C PRO A 407 -14.30 5.91 -4.54
N HIS A 408 -13.43 6.70 -3.91
CA HIS A 408 -11.98 6.61 -4.12
C HIS A 408 -11.43 5.22 -3.72
N ALA A 409 -11.98 4.57 -2.69
CA ALA A 409 -11.59 3.23 -2.29
C ALA A 409 -11.89 2.20 -3.39
N ALA A 410 -13.02 2.33 -4.08
CA ALA A 410 -13.35 1.46 -5.21
C ALA A 410 -12.41 1.70 -6.40
N PHE A 411 -11.97 2.94 -6.65
CA PHE A 411 -10.97 3.24 -7.69
C PHE A 411 -9.61 2.62 -7.40
N LEU A 412 -9.18 2.55 -6.14
CA LEU A 412 -7.93 1.87 -5.77
C LEU A 412 -7.93 0.37 -6.15
N ALA A 413 -9.10 -0.27 -6.18
CA ALA A 413 -9.26 -1.66 -6.61
C ALA A 413 -9.21 -1.88 -8.13
N LEU A 414 -9.22 -0.81 -8.94
CA LEU A 414 -9.43 -0.88 -10.40
C LEU A 414 -8.44 -1.83 -11.10
N ARG A 415 -7.21 -1.94 -10.60
CA ARG A 415 -6.20 -2.87 -11.14
C ARG A 415 -6.60 -4.34 -10.99
N TRP A 416 -7.18 -4.72 -9.86
CA TRP A 416 -7.39 -6.12 -9.48
C TRP A 416 -8.83 -6.58 -9.69
N ALA A 417 -9.80 -5.65 -9.70
CA ALA A 417 -11.23 -5.95 -9.88
C ALA A 417 -11.93 -4.91 -10.77
N PRO A 418 -11.51 -4.72 -12.04
CA PRO A 418 -12.00 -3.62 -12.87
C PRO A 418 -13.49 -3.68 -13.18
N GLU A 419 -14.06 -4.88 -13.35
CA GLU A 419 -15.49 -5.04 -13.62
C GLU A 419 -16.32 -4.69 -12.38
N GLU A 420 -15.94 -5.21 -11.21
CA GLU A 420 -16.58 -4.94 -9.94
C GLU A 420 -16.49 -3.45 -9.57
N THR A 421 -15.31 -2.84 -9.77
CA THR A 421 -15.10 -1.40 -9.53
C THR A 421 -16.04 -0.56 -10.40
N VAL A 422 -16.04 -0.75 -11.72
CA VAL A 422 -16.88 0.06 -12.62
C VAL A 422 -18.37 -0.20 -12.38
N LYS A 423 -18.76 -1.45 -12.09
CA LYS A 423 -20.14 -1.79 -11.72
C LYS A 423 -20.58 -1.14 -10.41
N ASN A 424 -19.70 -1.06 -9.42
CA ASN A 424 -19.99 -0.39 -8.16
C ASN A 424 -20.16 1.12 -8.36
N LEU A 425 -19.20 1.77 -9.03
CA LEU A 425 -19.20 3.22 -9.29
C LEU A 425 -20.40 3.66 -10.14
N THR A 426 -20.74 2.92 -11.20
CA THR A 426 -21.91 3.22 -12.03
C THR A 426 -23.22 3.10 -11.27
N ARG A 427 -23.31 2.17 -10.31
CA ARG A 427 -24.48 2.07 -9.43
C ARG A 427 -24.51 3.21 -8.42
N LEU A 428 -23.38 3.57 -7.82
CA LEU A 428 -23.28 4.73 -6.94
C LEU A 428 -23.75 6.02 -7.64
N GLU A 429 -23.25 6.30 -8.85
CA GLU A 429 -23.67 7.44 -9.69
C GLU A 429 -25.17 7.40 -10.02
N ARG A 430 -25.73 6.21 -10.26
CA ARG A 430 -27.15 6.06 -10.62
C ARG A 430 -28.08 6.24 -9.41
N ASP A 431 -27.67 5.70 -8.27
CA ASP A 431 -28.54 5.51 -7.11
C ASP A 431 -28.45 6.67 -6.11
N PHE A 432 -27.39 7.50 -6.18
CA PHE A 432 -27.15 8.64 -5.27
C PHE A 432 -26.71 9.90 -6.04
N ASP A 433 -26.95 11.09 -5.48
CA ASP A 433 -26.46 12.39 -5.99
C ASP A 433 -24.96 12.62 -5.68
N ILE A 434 -24.16 11.56 -5.82
CA ILE A 434 -22.74 11.53 -5.43
C ILE A 434 -21.80 11.98 -6.55
N TYR A 435 -22.27 12.06 -7.80
CA TYR A 435 -21.43 12.40 -8.94
C TYR A 435 -21.87 13.73 -9.58
N THR A 436 -20.93 14.65 -9.77
CA THR A 436 -21.19 15.96 -10.39
C THR A 436 -20.15 16.29 -11.46
N LYS A 437 -20.17 17.54 -11.96
CA LYS A 437 -19.12 18.10 -12.85
C LYS A 437 -17.71 18.11 -12.24
N TRP A 438 -17.58 17.86 -10.93
CA TRP A 438 -16.31 17.75 -10.23
C TRP A 438 -15.98 16.30 -9.85
N GLY A 439 -16.64 15.34 -10.50
CA GLY A 439 -16.45 13.91 -10.25
C GLY A 439 -17.27 13.42 -9.05
N PHE A 440 -16.78 12.35 -8.42
CA PHE A 440 -17.39 11.79 -7.22
C PHE A 440 -17.10 12.64 -5.99
N ARG A 441 -18.13 12.91 -5.19
CA ARG A 441 -18.02 13.41 -3.82
C ARG A 441 -17.43 12.33 -2.91
N ASP A 442 -16.98 12.76 -1.74
CA ASP A 442 -16.13 11.98 -0.84
C ASP A 442 -16.74 10.64 -0.39
N SER A 443 -18.02 10.65 0.00
CA SER A 443 -18.66 9.49 0.63
C SER A 443 -20.19 9.56 0.55
N VAL A 444 -20.83 8.42 0.79
CA VAL A 444 -22.29 8.29 0.92
C VAL A 444 -22.63 7.29 2.03
N ASN A 445 -23.64 7.62 2.83
CA ASN A 445 -24.30 6.65 3.70
C ASN A 445 -25.34 5.93 2.85
N VAL A 446 -25.08 4.68 2.52
CA VAL A 446 -25.87 3.91 1.54
C VAL A 446 -27.24 3.49 2.05
N GLU A 447 -27.49 3.61 3.35
CA GLU A 447 -28.81 3.36 3.95
C GLU A 447 -29.68 4.62 3.94
N THR A 448 -29.12 5.77 4.36
CA THR A 448 -29.88 7.04 4.41
C THR A 448 -29.95 7.74 3.06
N GLY A 449 -29.00 7.47 2.18
CA GLY A 449 -28.80 8.17 0.90
C GLY A 449 -28.15 9.54 1.05
N GLU A 450 -27.68 9.91 2.25
CA GLU A 450 -26.97 11.16 2.51
C GLU A 450 -25.56 11.09 1.91
N VAL A 451 -25.17 12.15 1.22
CA VAL A 451 -23.90 12.25 0.49
C VAL A 451 -23.10 13.40 1.07
N SER A 452 -21.78 13.25 1.17
CA SER A 452 -20.91 14.32 1.63
C SER A 452 -21.02 15.59 0.78
N ASP A 453 -20.81 16.75 1.41
CA ASP A 453 -20.84 18.07 0.76
C ASP A 453 -19.48 18.48 0.18
N PHE A 454 -18.52 17.55 0.11
CA PHE A 454 -17.12 17.86 -0.15
C PHE A 454 -16.47 16.94 -1.20
N TYR A 455 -15.39 17.47 -1.77
CA TYR A 455 -14.38 16.73 -2.50
C TYR A 455 -13.05 16.96 -1.77
N LEU A 456 -12.37 15.88 -1.37
CA LEU A 456 -11.04 15.95 -0.77
C LEU A 456 -9.95 15.84 -1.84
N ALA A 457 -8.96 16.74 -1.80
CA ALA A 457 -7.89 16.79 -2.80
C ALA A 457 -7.11 15.47 -2.92
N LEU A 458 -6.84 14.82 -1.79
CA LEU A 458 -6.16 13.52 -1.76
C LEU A 458 -6.97 12.42 -2.47
N ASP A 459 -8.26 12.35 -2.18
CA ASP A 459 -9.18 11.36 -2.75
C ASP A 459 -9.30 11.52 -4.26
N GLN A 460 -9.48 12.76 -4.73
CA GLN A 460 -9.46 13.09 -6.15
C GLN A 460 -8.11 12.71 -6.79
N GLY A 461 -7.00 12.90 -6.07
CA GLY A 461 -5.67 12.51 -6.52
C GLY A 461 -5.50 11.00 -6.69
N MET A 462 -6.05 10.20 -5.78
CA MET A 462 -6.04 8.74 -5.88
C MET A 462 -6.91 8.24 -7.05
N ILE A 463 -8.06 8.90 -7.30
CA ILE A 463 -8.91 8.62 -8.46
C ILE A 463 -8.13 8.87 -9.76
N MET A 464 -7.51 10.05 -9.89
CA MET A 464 -6.69 10.39 -11.08
C MET A 464 -5.55 9.40 -11.28
N ALA A 465 -4.80 9.06 -10.22
CA ALA A 465 -3.70 8.11 -10.33
C ALA A 465 -4.17 6.69 -10.70
N SER A 466 -5.29 6.23 -10.14
CA SER A 466 -5.87 4.92 -10.46
C SER A 466 -6.29 4.83 -11.93
N ILE A 467 -7.06 5.82 -12.41
CA ILE A 467 -7.53 5.86 -13.80
C ILE A 467 -6.35 6.07 -14.76
N GLY A 468 -5.44 6.99 -14.44
CA GLY A 468 -4.28 7.30 -15.26
C GLY A 468 -3.39 6.08 -15.50
N ASN A 469 -3.08 5.31 -14.45
CA ASN A 469 -2.35 4.06 -14.62
C ASN A 469 -3.13 3.03 -15.45
N PHE A 470 -4.43 2.88 -15.21
CA PHE A 470 -5.26 1.90 -15.91
C PHE A 470 -5.43 2.20 -17.40
N LEU A 471 -5.58 3.47 -17.78
CA LEU A 471 -5.79 3.89 -19.17
C LEU A 471 -4.50 4.21 -19.92
N ALA A 472 -3.43 4.61 -19.23
CA ALA A 472 -2.20 5.09 -19.84
C ALA A 472 -0.99 4.20 -19.57
N ASP A 473 -1.20 2.88 -19.47
CA ASP A 473 -0.15 1.87 -19.37
C ASP A 473 0.84 2.16 -18.24
N ASP A 474 0.31 2.18 -17.01
CA ASP A 474 1.09 2.36 -15.77
C ASP A 474 2.01 3.59 -15.79
N MET A 475 1.55 4.69 -16.40
CA MET A 475 2.38 5.89 -16.62
C MET A 475 3.07 6.40 -15.35
N LEU A 476 2.38 6.41 -14.20
CA LEU A 476 2.93 6.96 -12.97
C LEU A 476 3.97 6.03 -12.39
N ARG A 477 3.74 4.71 -12.46
CA ARG A 477 4.72 3.71 -12.01
C ARG A 477 5.98 3.75 -12.86
N ARG A 478 5.84 3.80 -14.19
CA ARG A 478 6.98 3.87 -15.11
C ARG A 478 7.79 5.16 -14.95
N SER A 479 7.13 6.28 -14.61
CA SER A 479 7.82 7.53 -14.30
C SER A 479 8.44 7.52 -12.90
N PHE A 480 7.83 6.88 -11.90
CA PHE A 480 8.32 6.90 -10.52
C PHE A 480 9.50 5.95 -10.30
N VAL A 481 9.43 4.75 -10.88
CA VAL A 481 10.43 3.71 -10.72
C VAL A 481 11.59 3.92 -11.69
N THR A 482 12.67 4.50 -11.17
CA THR A 482 13.96 4.54 -11.87
C THR A 482 14.76 3.26 -11.63
N PRO A 483 15.78 2.95 -12.46
CA PRO A 483 16.66 1.80 -12.21
C PRO A 483 17.32 1.82 -10.82
N GLN A 484 17.61 3.00 -10.29
CA GLN A 484 18.15 3.13 -8.93
C GLN A 484 17.13 2.77 -7.85
N PHE A 485 15.86 3.13 -8.04
CA PHE A 485 14.78 2.74 -7.13
C PHE A 485 14.61 1.23 -7.15
N GLU A 486 14.51 0.64 -8.34
CA GLU A 486 14.38 -0.80 -8.52
C GLU A 486 15.52 -1.57 -7.83
N LYS A 487 16.78 -1.20 -8.10
CA LYS A 487 17.96 -1.83 -7.48
C LYS A 487 17.93 -1.83 -5.95
N ARG A 488 17.30 -0.84 -5.31
CA ARG A 488 17.26 -0.74 -3.84
C ARG A 488 16.00 -1.30 -3.21
N LEU A 489 14.89 -1.32 -3.95
CA LEU A 489 13.58 -1.71 -3.44
C LEU A 489 13.20 -3.16 -3.80
N ARG A 490 13.51 -3.61 -5.03
CA ARG A 490 13.16 -4.95 -5.51
C ARG A 490 13.76 -6.06 -4.63
N PRO A 491 15.05 -6.06 -4.26
CA PRO A 491 15.62 -7.16 -3.48
C PRO A 491 14.92 -7.45 -2.13
N PRO A 492 14.71 -6.47 -1.22
CA PRO A 492 14.00 -6.75 0.03
C PRO A 492 12.51 -7.07 -0.17
N MET A 493 11.86 -6.55 -1.22
CA MET A 493 10.47 -6.92 -1.54
C MET A 493 10.36 -8.35 -2.08
N ALA A 494 11.30 -8.75 -2.93
CA ALA A 494 11.28 -10.03 -3.62
C ALA A 494 11.40 -11.20 -2.66
N VAL A 495 12.20 -11.09 -1.60
CA VAL A 495 12.34 -12.18 -0.62
C VAL A 495 11.20 -12.23 0.40
N GLU A 496 10.38 -11.19 0.50
CA GLU A 496 9.28 -11.14 1.46
C GLU A 496 8.22 -12.20 1.16
N GLU A 497 7.86 -12.97 2.18
CA GLU A 497 6.77 -13.92 2.12
C GLU A 497 5.70 -13.55 3.14
N PHE A 498 4.56 -13.05 2.67
CA PHE A 498 3.41 -13.02 3.54
C PHE A 498 2.88 -14.43 3.72
N ASN A 499 2.49 -14.80 4.93
CA ASN A 499 1.69 -16.01 5.16
C ASN A 499 0.23 -15.86 4.64
N ALA A 500 0.03 -15.07 3.59
CA ALA A 500 -1.24 -14.88 2.91
C ALA A 500 -1.61 -16.11 2.05
N HIS A 501 -2.90 -16.35 1.86
CA HIS A 501 -3.40 -17.51 1.13
C HIS A 501 -4.78 -17.21 0.51
N PRO A 502 -5.09 -17.76 -0.69
CA PRO A 502 -4.27 -18.65 -1.53
C PRO A 502 -3.05 -18.03 -2.21
N ARG A 503 -1.95 -18.82 -2.30
CA ARG A 503 -0.87 -18.55 -3.27
C ARG A 503 -1.43 -18.87 -4.66
N ALA A 504 -1.30 -17.94 -5.61
CA ALA A 504 -1.82 -18.09 -6.96
C ALA A 504 -0.85 -18.91 -7.84
N CYS A 505 -0.54 -20.15 -7.45
CA CYS A 505 0.37 -21.02 -8.19
C CYS A 505 -0.21 -21.35 -9.58
N THR A 506 0.60 -21.19 -10.64
CA THR A 506 0.25 -21.63 -12.00
C THR A 506 0.53 -23.11 -12.20
N ILE A 507 1.54 -23.65 -11.50
CA ILE A 507 1.95 -25.06 -11.53
C ILE A 507 2.12 -25.54 -10.08
N VAL A 508 1.55 -26.69 -9.76
CA VAL A 508 1.55 -27.24 -8.41
C VAL A 508 2.00 -28.70 -8.46
N GLY A 509 3.00 -29.03 -7.65
CA GLY A 509 3.45 -30.39 -7.39
C GLY A 509 2.52 -31.15 -6.46
N THR A 510 3.09 -32.12 -5.76
CA THR A 510 2.44 -32.98 -4.78
C THR A 510 3.21 -32.92 -3.46
N PRO A 511 2.67 -33.46 -2.36
CA PRO A 511 3.44 -33.51 -1.10
C PRO A 511 4.61 -34.52 -1.08
N GLY A 512 5.07 -35.03 -2.21
CA GLY A 512 6.24 -35.92 -2.28
C GLY A 512 7.07 -35.64 -3.52
N ASP A 513 8.24 -36.26 -3.63
CA ASP A 513 9.27 -35.94 -4.63
C ASP A 513 8.74 -35.85 -6.08
N ASP A 514 8.85 -34.66 -6.66
CA ASP A 514 8.39 -34.34 -8.01
C ASP A 514 9.51 -33.90 -8.95
N VAL A 515 9.24 -34.00 -10.26
CA VAL A 515 10.04 -33.33 -11.30
C VAL A 515 9.12 -32.38 -12.04
N ILE A 516 9.30 -31.09 -11.81
CA ILE A 516 8.40 -30.05 -12.29
C ILE A 516 9.10 -29.24 -13.39
N HIS A 517 8.39 -29.03 -14.49
CA HIS A 517 8.84 -28.20 -15.60
C HIS A 517 7.84 -27.06 -15.81
N GLY A 518 8.31 -25.84 -15.65
CA GLY A 518 7.61 -24.64 -16.06
C GLY A 518 7.61 -24.46 -17.57
N THR A 519 7.20 -23.27 -17.98
CA THR A 519 6.94 -22.91 -19.36
C THR A 519 7.98 -21.89 -19.84
N PRO A 520 7.90 -21.43 -21.11
CA PRO A 520 8.72 -20.33 -21.58
C PRO A 520 8.24 -18.92 -21.19
N GLY A 521 7.22 -18.78 -20.33
CA GLY A 521 6.80 -17.49 -19.80
C GLY A 521 6.57 -17.55 -18.29
N ASP A 522 6.35 -16.38 -17.68
CA ASP A 522 6.33 -16.19 -16.23
C ASP A 522 5.40 -17.17 -15.49
N ASP A 523 6.00 -18.01 -14.64
CA ASP A 523 5.31 -19.03 -13.86
C ASP A 523 5.34 -18.75 -12.35
N VAL A 524 4.36 -19.33 -11.64
CA VAL A 524 4.37 -19.44 -10.18
C VAL A 524 4.31 -20.93 -9.84
N ILE A 525 5.45 -21.50 -9.52
CA ILE A 525 5.61 -22.95 -9.30
C ILE A 525 5.67 -23.23 -7.81
N CYS A 526 4.86 -24.17 -7.33
CA CYS A 526 4.80 -24.59 -5.94
C CYS A 526 5.08 -26.09 -5.84
N GLY A 527 6.26 -26.47 -5.34
CA GLY A 527 6.71 -27.86 -5.12
C GLY A 527 5.89 -28.57 -4.04
N LEU A 528 5.59 -27.83 -2.95
CA LEU A 528 4.88 -28.26 -1.75
C LEU A 528 5.73 -29.06 -0.77
N GLY A 529 5.98 -30.34 -1.03
CA GLY A 529 6.74 -31.13 -0.09
C GLY A 529 7.40 -32.32 -0.76
N GLY A 530 8.42 -32.87 -0.13
CA GLY A 530 9.28 -33.87 -0.77
C GLY A 530 10.51 -33.21 -1.39
N ASN A 531 11.40 -34.02 -1.93
CA ASN A 531 12.66 -33.53 -2.50
C ASN A 531 12.49 -33.33 -4.01
N ASP A 532 12.19 -32.10 -4.41
CA ASP A 532 11.77 -31.79 -5.76
C ASP A 532 12.94 -31.40 -6.67
N VAL A 533 12.76 -31.64 -7.97
CA VAL A 533 13.60 -31.06 -9.02
C VAL A 533 12.73 -30.14 -9.88
N ILE A 534 12.95 -28.83 -9.75
CA ILE A 534 12.12 -27.81 -10.38
C ILE A 534 12.93 -27.05 -11.43
N TYR A 535 12.35 -26.93 -12.62
CA TYR A 535 12.89 -26.18 -13.75
C TYR A 535 11.89 -25.07 -14.12
N GLY A 536 12.23 -23.80 -13.88
CA GLY A 536 11.40 -22.63 -14.22
C GLY A 536 11.19 -22.51 -15.72
N GLY A 537 12.28 -22.37 -16.46
CA GLY A 537 12.28 -22.48 -17.91
C GLY A 537 12.66 -21.17 -18.58
N GLY A 538 11.69 -20.33 -18.90
CA GLY A 538 11.97 -18.99 -19.39
C GLY A 538 10.88 -18.03 -18.93
N GLY A 539 11.20 -16.74 -18.85
CA GLY A 539 10.29 -15.75 -18.26
C GLY A 539 10.71 -15.45 -16.82
N ASP A 540 10.06 -14.50 -16.18
CA ASP A 540 10.41 -14.10 -14.82
C ASP A 540 9.61 -14.97 -13.83
N ASP A 541 10.22 -16.05 -13.36
CA ASP A 541 9.55 -17.09 -12.60
C ASP A 541 9.59 -16.87 -11.09
N VAL A 542 8.61 -17.45 -10.40
CA VAL A 542 8.57 -17.51 -8.94
C VAL A 542 8.40 -18.95 -8.51
N ILE A 543 9.42 -19.49 -7.85
CA ILE A 543 9.51 -20.92 -7.57
C ILE A 543 9.64 -21.14 -6.07
N TYR A 544 8.73 -21.92 -5.51
CA TYR A 544 8.75 -22.39 -4.13
C TYR A 544 9.07 -23.89 -4.12
N GLY A 545 10.20 -24.28 -3.52
CA GLY A 545 10.49 -25.68 -3.17
C GLY A 545 9.59 -26.15 -2.03
N ASP A 546 9.39 -25.25 -1.06
CA ASP A 546 8.61 -25.48 0.17
C ASP A 546 9.33 -26.44 1.14
N ALA A 547 8.90 -27.68 1.34
CA ALA A 547 9.49 -28.55 2.37
C ALA A 547 10.20 -29.78 1.80
N GLY A 548 11.52 -29.88 1.96
CA GLY A 548 12.33 -30.99 1.47
C GLY A 548 13.69 -30.50 0.99
N ASP A 549 14.55 -31.44 0.56
CA ASP A 549 15.85 -31.07 -0.01
C ASP A 549 15.68 -30.84 -1.52
N ASP A 550 15.46 -29.58 -1.91
CA ASP A 550 15.04 -29.23 -3.25
C ASP A 550 16.19 -28.83 -4.18
N ARG A 551 15.97 -29.04 -5.48
CA ARG A 551 16.88 -28.61 -6.54
C ARG A 551 16.15 -27.75 -7.54
N ILE A 552 16.39 -26.44 -7.47
CA ILE A 552 15.63 -25.42 -8.20
C ILE A 552 16.52 -24.73 -9.23
N TYR A 553 16.03 -24.65 -10.47
CA TYR A 553 16.67 -23.98 -11.59
C TYR A 553 15.74 -22.93 -12.19
N GLY A 554 16.05 -21.64 -12.02
CA GLY A 554 15.28 -20.54 -12.65
C GLY A 554 15.40 -20.55 -14.18
N MET A 555 16.64 -20.58 -14.66
CA MET A 555 17.07 -20.63 -16.06
C MET A 555 17.22 -19.27 -16.75
N ASN A 556 16.21 -18.75 -17.46
CA ASN A 556 16.33 -17.45 -18.13
C ASN A 556 15.19 -16.54 -17.69
N GLY A 557 15.51 -15.32 -17.30
CA GLY A 557 14.55 -14.34 -16.79
C GLY A 557 15.01 -13.88 -15.41
N ASP A 558 14.38 -12.84 -14.88
CA ASP A 558 14.75 -12.31 -13.58
C ASP A 558 13.95 -13.03 -12.49
N ASP A 559 14.46 -14.18 -12.03
CA ASP A 559 13.70 -15.15 -11.25
C ASP A 559 13.71 -14.87 -9.73
N VAL A 560 12.69 -15.38 -9.02
CA VAL A 560 12.65 -15.42 -7.55
C VAL A 560 12.52 -16.86 -7.06
N LEU A 561 13.57 -17.36 -6.41
CA LEU A 561 13.68 -18.75 -5.97
C LEU A 561 13.63 -18.84 -4.45
N TYR A 562 12.68 -19.60 -3.92
CA TYR A 562 12.57 -19.93 -2.50
C TYR A 562 12.84 -21.42 -2.32
N GLY A 563 13.92 -21.79 -1.60
CA GLY A 563 14.21 -23.17 -1.23
C GLY A 563 13.16 -23.68 -0.25
N GLY A 564 13.18 -23.11 0.95
CA GLY A 564 12.21 -23.41 1.99
C GLY A 564 12.89 -24.16 3.14
N GLU A 565 12.24 -25.17 3.70
CA GLU A 565 12.83 -26.01 4.75
C GLU A 565 13.61 -27.18 4.13
N GLY A 566 14.94 -27.25 4.31
CA GLY A 566 15.72 -28.37 3.75
C GLY A 566 17.21 -28.09 3.61
N GLU A 567 17.95 -28.98 2.94
CA GLU A 567 19.25 -28.66 2.35
C GLU A 567 19.08 -28.41 0.84
N ASP A 568 18.89 -27.15 0.45
CA ASP A 568 18.47 -26.78 -0.90
C ASP A 568 19.63 -26.42 -1.84
N GLN A 569 19.38 -26.58 -3.14
CA GLN A 569 20.27 -26.13 -4.20
C GLN A 569 19.54 -25.22 -5.18
N LEU A 570 19.88 -23.93 -5.12
CA LEU A 570 19.25 -22.88 -5.94
C LEU A 570 20.21 -22.40 -7.03
N PHE A 571 19.74 -22.41 -8.27
CA PHE A 571 20.46 -21.93 -9.45
C PHE A 571 19.59 -20.89 -10.17
N GLY A 572 19.96 -19.60 -10.11
CA GLY A 572 19.25 -18.50 -10.76
C GLY A 572 19.29 -18.66 -12.28
N GLY A 573 20.48 -18.53 -12.87
CA GLY A 573 20.72 -18.76 -14.28
C GLY A 573 21.13 -17.48 -14.99
N ARG A 574 20.29 -16.96 -15.88
CA ARG A 574 20.49 -15.69 -16.57
C ARG A 574 19.38 -14.74 -16.19
N GLY A 575 19.75 -13.52 -15.82
CA GLY A 575 18.81 -12.49 -15.36
C GLY A 575 19.27 -11.97 -14.01
N ASP A 576 18.59 -10.95 -13.51
CA ASP A 576 18.84 -10.39 -12.19
C ASP A 576 17.99 -11.15 -11.15
N ASP A 577 18.56 -12.21 -10.59
CA ASP A 577 17.84 -13.21 -9.80
C ASP A 577 17.82 -12.89 -8.30
N VAL A 578 16.78 -13.36 -7.61
CA VAL A 578 16.65 -13.28 -6.15
C VAL A 578 16.52 -14.69 -5.57
N LEU A 579 17.53 -15.13 -4.83
CA LEU A 579 17.58 -16.47 -4.26
C LEU A 579 17.45 -16.40 -2.74
N SER A 580 16.39 -16.99 -2.20
CA SER A 580 16.13 -17.13 -0.76
C SER A 580 16.16 -18.60 -0.36
N ALA A 581 17.22 -19.01 0.35
CA ALA A 581 17.41 -20.41 0.73
C ALA A 581 16.39 -20.89 1.76
N GLY A 582 16.19 -20.13 2.86
CA GLY A 582 15.36 -20.57 3.98
C GLY A 582 16.19 -21.24 5.08
N PRO A 583 15.57 -22.02 5.99
CA PRO A 583 16.30 -22.76 7.01
C PRO A 583 17.02 -23.98 6.45
N GLY A 584 18.34 -24.08 6.63
CA GLY A 584 19.06 -25.18 5.97
C GLY A 584 20.57 -25.11 5.97
N ARG A 585 21.18 -26.03 5.21
CA ARG A 585 22.56 -25.89 4.76
C ARG A 585 22.55 -25.87 3.24
N ASP A 586 22.43 -24.66 2.71
CA ASP A 586 22.01 -24.48 1.32
C ASP A 586 23.18 -24.09 0.41
N ALA A 587 23.03 -24.39 -0.87
CA ALA A 587 23.96 -23.98 -1.91
C ALA A 587 23.25 -23.08 -2.94
N LEU A 588 23.73 -21.85 -3.07
CA LEU A 588 23.13 -20.85 -3.95
C LEU A 588 24.12 -20.46 -5.05
N THR A 589 23.66 -20.39 -6.29
CA THR A 589 24.42 -19.91 -7.45
C THR A 589 23.53 -18.97 -8.24
N GLY A 590 23.89 -17.68 -8.29
CA GLY A 590 23.11 -16.66 -9.00
C GLY A 590 23.22 -16.87 -10.50
N GLY A 591 24.40 -16.58 -11.06
CA GLY A 591 24.72 -16.93 -12.43
C GLY A 591 25.17 -15.70 -13.19
N ALA A 592 24.42 -15.31 -14.23
CA ALA A 592 24.71 -14.13 -15.03
C ALA A 592 23.65 -13.06 -14.79
N GLY A 593 24.04 -11.94 -14.21
CA GLY A 593 23.18 -10.80 -13.89
C GLY A 593 23.65 -10.14 -12.60
N GLU A 594 22.88 -9.17 -12.10
CA GLU A 594 23.04 -8.64 -10.75
C GLU A 594 22.14 -9.43 -9.77
N ASP A 595 22.72 -10.39 -9.05
CA ASP A 595 21.95 -11.32 -8.22
C ASP A 595 21.85 -10.90 -6.75
N HIS A 596 20.79 -11.35 -6.07
CA HIS A 596 20.59 -11.18 -4.64
C HIS A 596 20.49 -12.53 -3.89
N PHE A 597 21.27 -12.67 -2.81
CA PHE A 597 21.31 -13.88 -1.99
C PHE A 597 20.83 -13.62 -0.55
N GLU A 598 19.71 -14.24 -0.18
CA GLU A 598 19.16 -14.30 1.18
C GLU A 598 19.31 -15.72 1.76
N GLY A 599 20.11 -15.85 2.80
CA GLY A 599 20.53 -17.18 3.29
C GLY A 599 19.57 -17.80 4.28
N GLY A 600 18.66 -17.02 4.86
CA GLY A 600 17.85 -17.49 5.97
C GLY A 600 18.71 -17.94 7.17
N THR A 601 18.22 -18.92 7.93
CA THR A 601 18.91 -19.43 9.12
C THR A 601 19.69 -20.68 8.80
N GLY A 602 21.02 -20.67 8.94
CA GLY A 602 21.80 -21.84 8.58
C GLY A 602 23.23 -21.54 8.21
N SER A 603 23.91 -22.53 7.63
CA SER A 603 25.25 -22.35 7.06
C SER A 603 25.18 -22.51 5.56
N ASN A 604 25.37 -21.43 4.80
CA ASN A 604 25.14 -21.44 3.36
C ASN A 604 26.44 -21.29 2.57
N GLU A 605 26.46 -21.83 1.35
CA GLU A 605 27.54 -21.68 0.39
C GLU A 605 27.04 -20.98 -0.87
N CYS A 606 27.48 -19.75 -1.12
CA CYS A 606 27.23 -19.05 -2.38
C CYS A 606 28.38 -19.24 -3.36
N ARG A 607 28.06 -19.49 -4.63
CA ARG A 607 29.01 -19.59 -5.74
C ARG A 607 28.64 -18.58 -6.83
N ASP A 608 29.63 -18.25 -7.66
CA ASP A 608 29.51 -17.29 -8.77
C ASP A 608 28.96 -15.90 -8.36
N VAL A 609 29.30 -15.45 -7.14
CA VAL A 609 28.93 -14.12 -6.64
C VAL A 609 29.78 -13.05 -7.35
N SER A 610 29.13 -12.25 -8.18
CA SER A 610 29.72 -11.13 -8.92
C SER A 610 29.99 -9.92 -8.01
N ALA A 611 30.66 -8.89 -8.54
CA ALA A 611 30.87 -7.63 -7.82
C ALA A 611 29.62 -6.73 -7.78
N GLU A 612 28.65 -7.03 -8.64
CA GLU A 612 27.39 -6.31 -8.76
C GLU A 612 26.29 -6.92 -7.87
N ASP A 613 26.50 -8.16 -7.44
CA ASP A 613 25.62 -8.91 -6.55
C ASP A 613 25.58 -8.34 -5.14
N SER A 614 24.47 -8.64 -4.46
CA SER A 614 24.29 -8.32 -3.05
C SER A 614 23.96 -9.58 -2.25
N ALA A 615 24.56 -9.73 -1.07
CA ALA A 615 24.35 -10.91 -0.24
C ALA A 615 24.34 -10.56 1.25
N ASN A 616 23.42 -11.14 1.99
CA ASN A 616 23.51 -11.27 3.45
C ASN A 616 23.75 -12.72 3.90
N ALA A 617 23.60 -13.67 2.96
CA ALA A 617 23.67 -15.11 3.15
C ALA A 617 25.09 -15.64 3.34
N CYS A 618 26.05 -14.94 2.72
CA CYS A 618 27.39 -15.43 2.47
C CYS A 618 28.38 -14.35 2.87
N GLY A 619 29.43 -14.73 3.61
CA GLY A 619 30.47 -13.80 4.04
C GLY A 619 31.03 -13.00 2.85
N PRO A 620 31.58 -11.80 3.08
CA PRO A 620 31.94 -10.87 2.02
C PRO A 620 32.81 -11.54 0.95
N ALA A 621 32.45 -11.33 -0.31
CA ALA A 621 33.12 -11.89 -1.48
C ALA A 621 34.65 -11.77 -1.36
N GLY A 622 35.34 -12.92 -1.32
CA GLY A 622 36.77 -12.98 -1.58
C GLY A 622 37.75 -13.09 -0.40
N GLN A 623 37.36 -13.59 0.78
CA GLN A 623 38.37 -14.08 1.75
C GLN A 623 38.34 -15.62 1.86
N PRO A 624 39.38 -16.34 1.40
CA PRO A 624 39.55 -17.73 1.78
C PRO A 624 39.79 -17.82 3.30
N ARG A 625 39.18 -18.83 3.93
CA ARG A 625 39.37 -19.14 5.35
C ARG A 625 40.83 -19.24 5.78
#